data_AF-A0A349BYQ5-F1
#
_entry.id   AF-A0A349BYQ5-F1
#
_cell.length_a   1.000
_cell.length_b   1.000
_cell.length_c   1.000
_cell.angle_alpha   90.00
_cell.angle_beta   90.00
_cell.angle_gamma   90.00
#
_symmetry.space_group_name_H-M   'P 1'
#
loop_
_entity.id
_entity.type
_entity.pdbx_description
1 polymer ?
#
loop_
_entity_poly.entity_id
_entity_poly.type
_entity_poly.pdbx_seq_one_letter_code
_entity_poly.pdbx_strand_id
1 'polypeptide(L)'
;HLVRRGRISLQEICQETIRLSGMSSRAVSAIRQHPVWRSAMGGTVYFRVSPWKQWKVRAFHAVGQDFRICRVTPLSTTKTKRLAAFINTGRRMTDTELAAVTACAAAMTADLPVFAGSRTARIHRDRKTEVLWCYFGMDDRDQAGSLYYATAVWAASEKLRQTLYPKDRHSRVVESPSGPVCLTGNISYAILKDMQEERLSEEAYVHRLKETCSIMITMGEALIWLYREQENRALSREEFRRRAEPLAEQIRRQYVRTGEMPLPDPALQDLWEASDDTAGCITDLAVNTEKFLEKGDHVHQWLLEDSIRRYYDAVGRLAEKRPGL
;
A
#
# COMPACT_ATOMS: atom_id res chain seq x y z
N HIS A 1 6.09 -7.36 -20.36
CA HIS A 1 6.00 -6.06 -21.08
C HIS A 1 6.98 -5.08 -20.45
N LEU A 2 7.87 -4.49 -21.26
CA LEU A 2 8.86 -3.50 -20.80
C LEU A 2 8.25 -2.12 -20.46
N VAL A 3 7.10 -1.78 -21.04
CA VAL A 3 6.45 -0.49 -20.81
C VAL A 3 5.38 -0.63 -19.73
N ARG A 4 5.52 0.11 -18.62
CA ARG A 4 4.55 0.17 -17.52
C ARG A 4 4.24 1.61 -17.19
N ARG A 5 2.94 1.94 -17.06
CA ARG A 5 2.48 3.31 -16.77
C ARG A 5 3.10 4.38 -17.70
N GLY A 6 3.28 4.02 -18.98
CA GLY A 6 3.87 4.89 -20.01
C GLY A 6 5.36 5.16 -19.85
N ARG A 7 6.04 4.45 -18.95
CA ARG A 7 7.48 4.56 -18.71
C ARG A 7 8.15 3.20 -18.85
N ILE A 8 9.45 3.23 -19.01
CA ILE A 8 10.37 2.09 -18.96
C ILE A 8 11.52 2.47 -18.03
N SER A 9 11.89 1.60 -17.11
CA SER A 9 13.03 1.84 -16.24
C SER A 9 14.34 1.41 -16.90
N LEU A 10 15.45 2.06 -16.53
CA LEU A 10 16.79 1.65 -16.94
C LEU A 10 17.07 0.20 -16.53
N GLN A 11 16.57 -0.21 -15.35
CA GLN A 11 16.67 -1.58 -14.89
C GLN A 11 15.99 -2.59 -15.84
N GLU A 12 14.78 -2.29 -16.32
CA GLU A 12 14.06 -3.14 -17.28
C GLU A 12 14.80 -3.23 -18.62
N ILE A 13 15.42 -2.13 -19.07
CA ILE A 13 16.27 -2.13 -20.27
C ILE A 13 17.47 -3.05 -20.05
N CYS A 14 18.18 -2.91 -18.94
CA CYS A 14 19.36 -3.73 -18.63
C CYS A 14 19.02 -5.22 -18.53
N GLN A 15 17.93 -5.58 -17.84
CA GLN A 15 17.46 -6.96 -17.74
C GLN A 15 17.14 -7.54 -19.12
N GLU A 16 16.48 -6.77 -19.98
CA GLU A 16 16.18 -7.20 -21.35
C GLU A 16 17.45 -7.37 -22.19
N THR A 17 18.43 -6.47 -22.07
CA THR A 17 19.74 -6.61 -22.74
C THR A 17 20.47 -7.88 -22.32
N ILE A 18 20.49 -8.21 -21.02
CA ILE A 18 21.08 -9.45 -20.49
C ILE A 18 20.33 -10.66 -21.07
N ARG A 19 18.99 -10.63 -21.06
CA ARG A 19 18.15 -11.70 -21.59
C ARG A 19 18.43 -11.98 -23.07
N LEU A 20 18.46 -10.92 -23.89
CA LEU A 20 18.72 -11.01 -25.33
C LEU A 20 20.14 -11.50 -25.63
N SER A 21 21.14 -11.01 -24.88
CA SER A 21 22.54 -11.46 -25.01
C SER A 21 22.69 -12.95 -24.67
N GLY A 22 21.99 -13.42 -23.64
CA GLY A 22 21.93 -14.83 -23.27
C GLY A 22 21.20 -15.72 -24.29
N MET A 23 20.19 -15.19 -25.00
CA MET A 23 19.58 -15.89 -26.12
C MET A 23 20.55 -15.98 -27.32
N SER A 24 21.20 -14.88 -27.68
CA SER A 24 22.17 -14.84 -28.77
C SER A 24 23.35 -15.79 -28.54
N SER A 25 23.93 -15.78 -27.33
CA SER A 25 25.04 -16.67 -26.95
C SER A 25 24.69 -18.16 -26.96
N ARG A 26 23.39 -18.51 -26.86
CA ARG A 26 22.91 -19.90 -27.00
C ARG A 26 22.69 -20.29 -28.46
N ALA A 27 22.33 -19.33 -29.30
CA ALA A 27 22.09 -19.55 -30.73
C ALA A 27 23.37 -19.59 -31.56
N VAL A 28 24.39 -18.81 -31.19
CA VAL A 28 25.70 -18.73 -31.88
C VAL A 28 26.80 -19.23 -30.95
N SER A 29 27.27 -20.47 -31.17
CA SER A 29 28.19 -21.16 -30.23
C SER A 29 29.58 -20.54 -30.13
N ALA A 30 30.00 -19.76 -31.13
CA ALA A 30 31.36 -19.22 -31.24
C ALA A 30 31.62 -17.99 -30.35
N ILE A 31 30.58 -17.24 -29.94
CA ILE A 31 30.75 -16.01 -29.16
C ILE A 31 29.75 -16.01 -28.01
N ARG A 32 30.25 -16.13 -26.78
CA ARG A 32 29.44 -15.98 -25.56
C ARG A 32 29.66 -14.60 -24.98
N GLN A 33 28.58 -13.84 -24.84
CA GLN A 33 28.58 -12.51 -24.22
C GLN A 33 27.90 -12.55 -22.86
N HIS A 34 28.48 -11.89 -21.88
CA HIS A 34 27.90 -11.70 -20.55
C HIS A 34 27.96 -10.21 -20.20
N PRO A 35 26.89 -9.45 -20.51
CA PRO A 35 26.81 -8.04 -20.14
C PRO A 35 26.90 -7.89 -18.62
N VAL A 36 27.71 -6.92 -18.17
CA VAL A 36 27.87 -6.58 -16.75
C VAL A 36 27.13 -5.27 -16.49
N TRP A 37 26.32 -5.24 -15.44
CA TRP A 37 25.58 -4.05 -15.02
C TRP A 37 26.00 -3.61 -13.62
N ARG A 38 26.47 -2.36 -13.51
CA ARG A 38 26.80 -1.72 -12.23
C ARG A 38 26.20 -0.33 -12.21
N SER A 39 25.50 -0.01 -11.13
CA SER A 39 24.93 1.32 -10.86
C SER A 39 25.47 1.83 -9.55
N ALA A 40 25.81 3.13 -9.51
CA ALA A 40 26.09 3.87 -8.28
C ALA A 40 24.95 4.87 -7.94
N MET A 41 23.87 4.85 -8.72
CA MET A 41 22.68 5.68 -8.46
C MET A 41 21.79 4.99 -7.45
N GLY A 42 21.32 5.73 -6.43
CA GLY A 42 20.20 5.29 -5.60
C GLY A 42 18.90 5.35 -6.41
N GLY A 43 18.13 4.27 -6.39
CA GLY A 43 16.92 4.15 -7.21
C GLY A 43 17.19 3.78 -8.68
N THR A 44 16.30 4.21 -9.58
CA THR A 44 16.44 3.97 -11.03
C THR A 44 15.97 5.16 -11.86
N VAL A 45 16.37 5.20 -13.14
CA VAL A 45 15.93 6.20 -14.11
C VAL A 45 14.74 5.67 -14.89
N TYR A 46 13.70 6.49 -15.05
CA TYR A 46 12.54 6.17 -15.88
C TYR A 46 12.50 7.02 -17.14
N PHE A 47 12.39 6.36 -18.30
CA PHE A 47 12.18 7.01 -19.59
C PHE A 47 10.69 7.00 -19.93
N ARG A 48 10.13 8.17 -20.25
CA ARG A 48 8.75 8.27 -20.72
C ARG A 48 8.67 7.85 -22.19
N VAL A 49 7.91 6.80 -22.47
CA VAL A 49 7.78 6.21 -23.81
C VAL A 49 6.37 6.31 -24.38
N SER A 50 5.37 6.55 -23.54
CA SER A 50 4.02 6.85 -24.01
C SER A 50 3.25 7.74 -23.03
N PRO A 51 2.19 8.42 -23.51
CA PRO A 51 1.26 9.10 -22.62
C PRO A 51 0.60 8.08 -21.70
N TRP A 52 0.70 8.29 -20.39
CA TRP A 52 -0.07 7.54 -19.41
C TRP A 52 -0.72 8.51 -18.44
N LYS A 53 -2.00 8.28 -18.17
CA LYS A 53 -2.77 9.05 -17.22
C LYS A 53 -3.25 8.10 -16.13
N GLN A 54 -2.81 8.36 -14.91
CA GLN A 54 -3.30 7.64 -13.74
C GLN A 54 -4.81 7.83 -13.63
N TRP A 55 -5.52 6.75 -13.34
CA TRP A 55 -6.92 6.85 -12.97
C TRP A 55 -7.01 7.54 -11.61
N LYS A 56 -7.51 8.77 -11.60
CA LYS A 56 -7.77 9.50 -10.36
C LYS A 56 -9.19 9.19 -9.90
N VAL A 57 -9.30 8.54 -8.75
CA VAL A 57 -10.59 8.36 -8.08
C VAL A 57 -11.13 9.74 -7.71
N ARG A 58 -12.40 10.00 -8.00
CA ARG A 58 -13.05 11.26 -7.66
C ARG A 58 -13.13 11.38 -6.13
N ALA A 59 -12.53 12.42 -5.57
CA ALA A 59 -12.69 12.74 -4.16
C ALA A 59 -14.14 13.10 -3.87
N PHE A 60 -14.66 12.65 -2.73
CA PHE A 60 -15.98 12.97 -2.25
C PHE A 60 -15.90 13.27 -0.76
N HIS A 61 -16.41 14.44 -0.41
CA HIS A 61 -16.53 14.93 0.95
C HIS A 61 -17.95 15.43 1.13
N ALA A 62 -18.54 15.18 2.29
CA ALA A 62 -19.85 15.71 2.61
C ALA A 62 -19.99 15.96 4.10
N VAL A 63 -20.75 16.99 4.45
CA VAL A 63 -21.05 17.36 5.84
C VAL A 63 -22.52 17.06 6.07
N GLY A 64 -22.80 16.16 7.02
CA GLY A 64 -24.11 15.96 7.61
C GLY A 64 -24.27 16.82 8.86
N GLN A 65 -25.37 16.65 9.58
CA GLN A 65 -25.65 17.43 10.78
C GLN A 65 -24.65 17.16 11.90
N ASP A 66 -24.42 15.89 12.23
CA ASP A 66 -23.55 15.46 13.34
C ASP A 66 -22.34 14.64 12.85
N PHE A 67 -22.06 14.66 11.55
CA PHE A 67 -20.96 13.88 10.98
C PHE A 67 -20.40 14.49 9.70
N ARG A 68 -19.19 14.08 9.33
CA ARG A 68 -18.55 14.41 8.06
C ARG A 68 -18.04 13.17 7.37
N ILE A 69 -18.44 12.94 6.12
CA ILE A 69 -17.80 11.96 5.24
C ILE A 69 -16.47 12.58 4.77
N CYS A 70 -15.37 12.06 5.30
CA CYS A 70 -14.02 12.53 5.06
C CYS A 70 -13.46 11.97 3.75
N ARG A 71 -13.83 10.75 3.37
CA ARG A 71 -13.39 10.11 2.13
C ARG A 71 -14.36 9.01 1.72
N VAL A 72 -14.47 8.76 0.42
CA VAL A 72 -15.14 7.57 -0.12
C VAL A 72 -14.20 6.84 -1.08
N THR A 73 -14.01 5.54 -0.89
CA THR A 73 -13.16 4.70 -1.74
C THR A 73 -13.95 3.56 -2.41
N PRO A 74 -13.55 3.15 -3.62
CA PRO A 74 -14.20 2.05 -4.33
C PRO A 74 -13.75 0.69 -3.78
N LEU A 75 -14.71 -0.16 -3.41
CA LEU A 75 -14.52 -1.57 -3.04
C LEU A 75 -15.24 -2.54 -4.00
N SER A 76 -15.71 -2.02 -5.13
CA SER A 76 -16.53 -2.77 -6.10
C SER A 76 -15.82 -4.02 -6.60
N THR A 77 -16.56 -5.13 -6.60
CA THR A 77 -16.13 -6.37 -7.26
C THR A 77 -16.58 -6.36 -8.73
N THR A 78 -16.37 -7.45 -9.47
CA THR A 78 -16.94 -7.58 -10.82
C THR A 78 -18.47 -7.66 -10.82
N LYS A 79 -19.10 -8.01 -9.71
CA LYS A 79 -20.55 -8.29 -9.63
C LYS A 79 -21.35 -7.23 -8.87
N THR A 80 -20.75 -6.54 -7.90
CA THR A 80 -21.46 -5.65 -6.98
C THR A 80 -20.77 -4.30 -6.90
N LYS A 81 -21.55 -3.21 -7.00
CA LYS A 81 -21.02 -1.86 -6.76
C LYS A 81 -20.94 -1.61 -5.26
N ARG A 82 -19.73 -1.40 -4.77
CA ARG A 82 -19.39 -1.36 -3.35
C ARG A 82 -18.51 -0.15 -3.07
N LEU A 83 -18.81 0.58 -2.00
CA LEU A 83 -18.03 1.73 -1.56
C LEU A 83 -17.66 1.57 -0.08
N ALA A 84 -16.59 2.23 0.33
CA ALA A 84 -16.26 2.48 1.73
C ALA A 84 -16.29 3.98 2.00
N ALA A 85 -17.05 4.40 3.01
CA ALA A 85 -17.08 5.75 3.54
C ALA A 85 -16.32 5.84 4.86
N PHE A 86 -15.49 6.85 4.97
CA PHE A 86 -14.67 7.18 6.13
C PHE A 86 -15.31 8.39 6.79
N ILE A 87 -15.82 8.25 8.01
CA ILE A 87 -16.76 9.19 8.62
C ILE A 87 -16.22 9.67 9.98
N ASN A 88 -16.21 10.99 10.17
CA ASN A 88 -15.96 11.62 11.48
C ASN A 88 -17.25 12.05 12.13
N THR A 89 -17.42 11.68 13.39
CA THR A 89 -18.63 11.98 14.17
C THR A 89 -18.41 13.02 15.25
N GLY A 90 -17.16 13.45 15.51
CA GLY A 90 -16.81 14.44 16.55
C GLY A 90 -16.97 13.95 18.00
N ARG A 91 -17.80 12.93 18.22
CA ARG A 91 -18.04 12.25 19.49
C ARG A 91 -18.38 10.78 19.26
N ARG A 92 -18.35 10.00 20.33
CA ARG A 92 -18.91 8.65 20.31
C ARG A 92 -20.43 8.73 20.16
N MET A 93 -20.94 7.97 19.19
CA MET A 93 -22.37 7.85 18.90
C MET A 93 -22.90 6.50 19.38
N THR A 94 -24.20 6.46 19.67
CA THR A 94 -24.96 5.25 19.97
C THR A 94 -25.20 4.41 18.71
N ASP A 95 -25.57 3.14 18.88
CA ASP A 95 -25.87 2.24 17.76
C ASP A 95 -26.98 2.79 16.85
N THR A 96 -28.03 3.39 17.41
CA THR A 96 -29.12 4.01 16.64
C THR A 96 -28.66 5.22 15.84
N GLU A 97 -27.82 6.09 16.44
CA GLU A 97 -27.23 7.22 15.74
C GLU A 97 -26.32 6.76 14.59
N LEU A 98 -25.47 5.75 14.84
CA LEU A 98 -24.60 5.17 13.81
C LEU A 98 -25.40 4.55 12.65
N ALA A 99 -26.51 3.87 12.94
CA ALA A 99 -27.40 3.32 11.93
C ALA A 99 -28.03 4.43 11.08
N ALA A 100 -28.49 5.52 11.70
CA ALA A 100 -29.05 6.68 11.00
C ALA A 100 -27.99 7.40 10.12
N VAL A 101 -26.77 7.60 10.64
CA VAL A 101 -25.66 8.16 9.87
C VAL A 101 -25.31 7.25 8.69
N THR A 102 -25.28 5.93 8.89
CA THR A 102 -25.01 4.96 7.83
C THR A 102 -26.08 5.05 6.73
N ALA A 103 -27.36 5.14 7.11
CA ALA A 103 -28.45 5.31 6.17
C ALA A 103 -28.32 6.60 5.34
N CYS A 104 -28.00 7.71 6.01
CA CYS A 104 -27.75 8.99 5.37
C CYS A 104 -26.57 8.89 4.39
N ALA A 105 -25.44 8.32 4.81
CA ALA A 105 -24.28 8.12 3.98
C ALA A 105 -24.57 7.20 2.76
N ALA A 106 -25.37 6.14 2.93
CA ALA A 106 -25.80 5.28 1.84
C ALA A 106 -26.62 6.05 0.79
N ALA A 107 -27.53 6.93 1.22
CA ALA A 107 -28.29 7.80 0.32
C ALA A 107 -27.37 8.80 -0.40
N MET A 108 -26.45 9.46 0.31
CA MET A 108 -25.50 10.43 -0.25
C MET A 108 -24.53 9.79 -1.26
N THR A 109 -24.24 8.50 -1.11
CA THR A 109 -23.26 7.77 -1.93
C THR A 109 -23.89 6.87 -3.01
N ALA A 110 -25.22 6.84 -3.12
CA ALA A 110 -25.96 5.93 -3.98
C ALA A 110 -25.52 6.02 -5.46
N ASP A 111 -25.44 7.23 -5.99
CA ASP A 111 -25.17 7.48 -7.41
C ASP A 111 -23.75 8.00 -7.68
N LEU A 112 -22.84 7.87 -6.70
CA LEU A 112 -21.50 8.41 -6.85
C LEU A 112 -20.69 7.69 -7.95
N PRO A 113 -20.02 8.43 -8.85
CA PRO A 113 -19.16 7.86 -9.89
C PRO A 113 -17.75 7.59 -9.33
N VAL A 114 -17.66 6.79 -8.26
CA VAL A 114 -16.41 6.41 -7.59
C VAL A 114 -16.01 5.00 -8.01
N PHE A 115 -14.90 4.88 -8.73
CA PHE A 115 -14.42 3.63 -9.32
C PHE A 115 -12.92 3.46 -9.15
N ALA A 116 -12.46 2.22 -8.93
CA ALA A 116 -11.05 1.91 -8.76
C ALA A 116 -10.23 2.04 -10.07
N GLY A 117 -10.90 1.98 -11.23
CA GLY A 117 -10.26 2.05 -12.54
C GLY A 117 -11.25 2.03 -13.69
N SER A 118 -10.73 2.09 -14.92
CA SER A 118 -11.54 2.11 -16.15
C SER A 118 -12.44 0.88 -16.30
N ARG A 119 -11.96 -0.31 -15.91
CA ARG A 119 -12.74 -1.55 -15.97
C ARG A 119 -13.95 -1.52 -15.04
N THR A 120 -13.75 -1.12 -13.78
CA THR A 120 -14.86 -1.04 -12.81
C THR A 120 -15.81 0.10 -13.15
N ALA A 121 -15.30 1.21 -13.68
CA ALA A 121 -16.13 2.28 -14.23
C ALA A 121 -17.02 1.77 -15.37
N ARG A 122 -16.49 0.98 -16.31
CA ARG A 122 -17.29 0.40 -17.40
C ARG A 122 -18.40 -0.53 -16.91
N ILE A 123 -18.13 -1.33 -15.88
CA ILE A 123 -19.09 -2.30 -15.34
C ILE A 123 -20.19 -1.63 -14.51
N HIS A 124 -19.85 -0.60 -13.74
CA HIS A 124 -20.72 -0.05 -12.68
C HIS A 124 -21.17 1.39 -12.90
N ARG A 125 -20.88 2.00 -14.07
CA ARG A 125 -21.19 3.42 -14.35
C ARG A 125 -22.61 3.79 -14.00
N ASP A 126 -23.56 2.96 -14.41
CA ASP A 126 -24.99 3.22 -14.33
C ASP A 126 -25.67 2.44 -13.18
N ARG A 127 -24.86 1.85 -12.29
CA ARG A 127 -25.36 1.12 -11.12
C ARG A 127 -25.33 1.99 -9.89
N LYS A 128 -26.35 1.83 -9.04
CA LYS A 128 -26.36 2.39 -7.68
C LYS A 128 -25.44 1.59 -6.77
N THR A 129 -24.93 2.24 -5.73
CA THR A 129 -24.16 1.58 -4.67
C THR A 129 -25.06 0.57 -3.98
N GLU A 130 -24.66 -0.70 -4.00
CA GLU A 130 -25.44 -1.81 -3.43
C GLU A 130 -24.95 -2.18 -2.03
N VAL A 131 -23.71 -1.84 -1.70
CA VAL A 131 -23.14 -2.03 -0.37
C VAL A 131 -22.26 -0.85 -0.01
N LEU A 132 -22.43 -0.34 1.20
CA LEU A 132 -21.59 0.69 1.79
C LEU A 132 -20.98 0.15 3.09
N TRP A 133 -19.66 0.18 3.19
CA TRP A 133 -18.95 0.05 4.45
C TRP A 133 -18.73 1.44 5.03
N CYS A 134 -19.04 1.65 6.30
CA CYS A 134 -18.72 2.88 7.01
C CYS A 134 -17.68 2.60 8.09
N TYR A 135 -16.68 3.47 8.17
CA TYR A 135 -15.62 3.44 9.18
C TYR A 135 -15.72 4.72 10.01
N PHE A 136 -16.04 4.59 11.30
CA PHE A 136 -16.32 5.73 12.17
C PHE A 136 -15.12 6.06 13.05
N GLY A 137 -14.56 7.25 12.84
CA GLY A 137 -13.60 7.89 13.72
C GLY A 137 -14.24 9.08 14.44
N MET A 138 -13.63 9.54 15.53
CA MET A 138 -14.07 10.76 16.21
C MET A 138 -13.42 12.01 15.60
N ASP A 139 -12.18 11.92 15.12
CA ASP A 139 -11.38 13.03 14.65
C ASP A 139 -10.53 12.69 13.41
N ASP A 140 -9.77 13.66 12.91
CA ASP A 140 -8.93 13.49 11.71
C ASP A 140 -7.72 12.58 11.97
N ARG A 141 -7.29 12.43 13.23
CA ARG A 141 -6.22 11.51 13.63
C ARG A 141 -6.69 10.06 13.52
N ASP A 142 -7.93 9.76 13.91
CA ASP A 142 -8.54 8.44 13.73
C ASP A 142 -8.59 8.04 12.25
N GLN A 143 -8.89 9.00 11.37
CA GLN A 143 -8.93 8.76 9.93
C GLN A 143 -7.54 8.53 9.34
N ALA A 144 -6.55 9.30 9.76
CA ALA A 144 -5.16 9.15 9.34
C ALA A 144 -4.57 7.81 9.82
N GLY A 145 -4.74 7.50 11.10
CA GLY A 145 -4.26 6.27 11.74
C GLY A 145 -5.08 5.02 11.44
N SER A 146 -6.17 5.13 10.67
CA SER A 146 -7.15 4.05 10.45
C SER A 146 -7.66 3.40 11.75
N LEU A 147 -7.79 4.20 12.81
CA LEU A 147 -8.32 3.78 14.10
C LEU A 147 -9.80 4.14 14.21
N TYR A 148 -10.67 3.19 13.93
CA TYR A 148 -12.12 3.39 13.98
C TYR A 148 -12.72 2.80 15.25
N TYR A 149 -13.58 3.55 15.94
CA TYR A 149 -14.26 3.06 17.15
C TYR A 149 -15.44 2.13 16.82
N ALA A 150 -15.98 2.25 15.61
CA ALA A 150 -17.02 1.39 15.08
C ALA A 150 -16.92 1.27 13.56
N THR A 151 -17.49 0.19 13.03
CA THR A 151 -17.74 0.02 11.60
C THR A 151 -19.20 -0.35 11.37
N ALA A 152 -19.71 -0.03 10.19
CA ALA A 152 -21.02 -0.45 9.75
C ALA A 152 -21.01 -1.00 8.33
N VAL A 153 -21.96 -1.89 8.04
CA VAL A 153 -22.24 -2.35 6.69
C VAL A 153 -23.72 -2.14 6.41
N TRP A 154 -24.02 -1.37 5.37
CA TRP A 154 -25.35 -1.29 4.77
C TRP A 154 -25.35 -2.03 3.44
N ALA A 155 -26.38 -2.83 3.20
CA ALA A 155 -26.55 -3.57 1.95
C ALA A 155 -27.99 -3.48 1.43
N ALA A 156 -28.13 -3.18 0.13
CA ALA A 156 -29.41 -2.86 -0.50
C ALA A 156 -30.39 -4.04 -0.60
N SER A 157 -29.90 -5.29 -0.65
CA SER A 157 -30.74 -6.49 -0.79
C SER A 157 -30.60 -7.45 0.37
N GLU A 158 -31.66 -8.22 0.64
CA GLU A 158 -31.65 -9.25 1.69
C GLU A 158 -30.58 -10.32 1.46
N LYS A 159 -30.41 -10.77 0.22
CA LYS A 159 -29.37 -11.73 -0.15
C LYS A 159 -27.96 -11.24 0.19
N LEU A 160 -27.70 -9.95 -0.05
CA LEU A 160 -26.41 -9.34 0.31
C LEU A 160 -26.25 -9.27 1.83
N ARG A 161 -27.30 -8.88 2.57
CA ARG A 161 -27.30 -8.85 4.04
C ARG A 161 -26.99 -10.22 4.64
N GLN A 162 -27.65 -11.29 4.17
CA GLN A 162 -27.40 -12.67 4.61
C GLN A 162 -25.96 -13.13 4.37
N THR A 163 -25.28 -12.59 3.35
CA THR A 163 -23.90 -12.95 3.00
C THR A 163 -22.87 -12.10 3.75
N LEU A 164 -23.16 -10.82 3.97
CA LEU A 164 -22.17 -9.83 4.42
C LEU A 164 -22.26 -9.51 5.90
N TYR A 165 -23.42 -9.72 6.54
CA TYR A 165 -23.59 -9.38 7.94
C TYR A 165 -22.96 -10.50 8.77
N PRO A 166 -21.91 -10.20 9.55
CA PRO A 166 -21.28 -11.20 10.39
C PRO A 166 -22.30 -11.84 11.33
N LYS A 167 -22.10 -13.12 11.63
CA LYS A 167 -22.85 -13.84 12.67
C LYS A 167 -22.04 -13.93 13.96
N ASP A 168 -21.26 -12.89 14.25
CA ASP A 168 -20.40 -12.85 15.42
C ASP A 168 -21.08 -12.13 16.59
N ARG A 169 -20.60 -12.38 17.81
CA ARG A 169 -21.14 -11.79 19.05
C ARG A 169 -20.88 -10.29 19.21
N HIS A 170 -20.01 -9.70 18.38
CA HIS A 170 -19.62 -8.30 18.44
C HIS A 170 -20.36 -7.44 17.40
N SER A 171 -21.07 -8.11 16.49
CA SER A 171 -21.92 -7.52 15.48
C SER A 171 -23.37 -7.41 15.96
N ARG A 172 -24.04 -6.32 15.56
CA ARG A 172 -25.43 -6.03 15.93
C ARG A 172 -26.15 -5.55 14.69
N VAL A 173 -27.35 -6.07 14.44
CA VAL A 173 -28.20 -5.56 13.35
C VAL A 173 -29.17 -4.55 13.96
N VAL A 174 -29.17 -3.34 13.42
CA VAL A 174 -29.97 -2.22 13.89
C VAL A 174 -30.80 -1.71 12.72
N GLU A 175 -32.11 -1.53 12.94
CA GLU A 175 -32.99 -0.95 11.94
C GLU A 175 -32.66 0.52 11.70
N SER A 176 -32.72 0.94 10.45
CA SER A 176 -32.50 2.33 10.04
C SER A 176 -33.51 2.73 8.96
N PRO A 177 -33.67 4.04 8.65
CA PRO A 177 -34.59 4.50 7.63
C PRO A 177 -34.38 3.90 6.23
N SER A 178 -33.16 3.45 5.90
CA SER A 178 -32.83 2.81 4.62
C SER A 178 -32.72 1.27 4.71
N GLY A 179 -33.27 0.69 5.78
CA GLY A 179 -33.22 -0.75 6.08
C GLY A 179 -32.17 -1.12 7.14
N PRO A 180 -32.05 -2.41 7.49
CA PRO A 180 -31.19 -2.86 8.58
C PRO A 180 -29.72 -2.65 8.25
N VAL A 181 -28.94 -2.17 9.22
CA VAL A 181 -27.49 -1.95 9.16
C VAL A 181 -26.82 -2.91 10.14
N CYS A 182 -25.71 -3.51 9.75
CA CYS A 182 -24.88 -4.29 10.66
C CYS A 182 -23.76 -3.43 11.22
N LEU A 183 -23.68 -3.31 12.54
CA LEU A 183 -22.68 -2.53 13.27
C LEU A 183 -21.71 -3.46 13.99
N THR A 184 -20.43 -3.09 14.02
CA THR A 184 -19.40 -3.76 14.82
C THR A 184 -18.61 -2.72 15.59
N GLY A 185 -18.55 -2.86 16.92
CA GLY A 185 -17.77 -1.98 17.79
C GLY A 185 -16.33 -2.46 17.95
N ASN A 186 -15.37 -1.52 17.98
CA ASN A 186 -13.97 -1.82 18.28
C ASN A 186 -13.71 -1.68 19.79
N ILE A 187 -13.62 -2.82 20.48
CA ILE A 187 -13.36 -2.86 21.93
C ILE A 187 -11.99 -2.32 22.32
N SER A 188 -11.01 -2.40 21.41
CA SER A 188 -9.63 -1.98 21.66
C SER A 188 -9.40 -0.50 21.37
N TYR A 189 -10.43 0.21 20.87
CA TYR A 189 -10.29 1.60 20.43
C TYR A 189 -9.70 2.50 21.51
N ALA A 190 -10.19 2.44 22.75
CA ALA A 190 -9.72 3.32 23.82
C ALA A 190 -8.23 3.11 24.15
N ILE A 191 -7.81 1.84 24.23
CA ILE A 191 -6.40 1.50 24.51
C ILE A 191 -5.51 1.92 23.34
N LEU A 192 -5.95 1.66 22.10
CA LEU A 192 -5.19 2.05 20.91
C LEU A 192 -5.11 3.57 20.76
N LYS A 193 -6.15 4.31 21.13
CA LYS A 193 -6.15 5.78 21.10
C LYS A 193 -5.18 6.36 22.12
N ASP A 194 -5.13 5.80 23.32
CA ASP A 194 -4.17 6.16 24.37
C ASP A 194 -2.72 5.88 23.95
N MET A 195 -2.48 4.73 23.31
CA MET A 195 -1.17 4.41 22.72
C MET A 195 -0.72 5.36 21.60
N GLN A 196 -1.66 6.10 20.98
CA GLN A 196 -1.40 7.05 19.90
C GLN A 196 -1.12 8.48 20.40
N GLU A 197 -1.22 8.75 21.70
CA GLU A 197 -0.93 10.09 22.22
C GLU A 197 0.53 10.50 21.94
N GLU A 198 0.66 11.74 21.47
CA GLU A 198 1.84 12.24 20.77
C GLU A 198 3.01 12.47 21.73
N ARG A 199 4.15 11.83 21.44
CA ARG A 199 5.36 11.93 22.28
C ARG A 199 6.48 12.79 21.67
N LEU A 200 6.29 13.30 20.45
CA LEU A 200 7.34 13.98 19.68
C LEU A 200 6.80 15.24 19.02
N SER A 201 7.63 16.28 18.90
CA SER A 201 7.33 17.43 18.04
C SER A 201 7.39 17.06 16.56
N GLU A 202 6.72 17.84 15.69
CA GLU A 202 6.73 17.65 14.24
C GLU A 202 8.16 17.58 13.66
N GLU A 203 9.03 18.50 14.09
CA GLU A 203 10.43 18.54 13.66
C GLU A 203 11.21 17.28 14.05
N ALA A 204 11.04 16.82 15.30
CA ALA A 204 11.68 15.60 15.79
C ALA A 204 11.14 14.35 15.06
N TYR A 205 9.84 14.35 14.73
CA TYR A 205 9.21 13.29 13.96
C TYR A 205 9.80 13.19 12.55
N VAL A 206 9.83 14.32 11.84
CA VAL A 206 10.38 14.40 10.47
C VAL A 206 11.85 14.00 10.47
N HIS A 207 12.64 14.47 11.44
CA HIS A 207 14.05 14.09 11.55
C HIS A 207 14.21 12.57 11.69
N ARG A 208 13.50 11.96 12.65
CA ARG A 208 13.57 10.51 12.91
C ARG A 208 13.08 9.68 11.73
N LEU A 209 12.03 10.13 11.04
CA LEU A 209 11.53 9.49 9.83
C LEU A 209 12.58 9.52 8.72
N LYS A 210 13.21 10.68 8.49
CA LYS A 210 14.25 10.86 7.49
C LYS A 210 15.45 9.95 7.75
N GLU A 211 15.92 9.90 9.00
CA GLU A 211 17.03 9.04 9.42
C GLU A 211 16.70 7.57 9.18
N THR A 212 15.52 7.13 9.62
CA THR A 212 15.05 5.74 9.46
C THR A 212 14.97 5.35 7.99
N CYS A 213 14.42 6.22 7.13
CA CYS A 213 14.39 6.00 5.69
C CYS A 213 15.79 5.89 5.08
N SER A 214 16.71 6.78 5.44
CA SER A 214 18.08 6.76 4.91
C SER A 214 18.80 5.47 5.27
N ILE A 215 18.65 4.99 6.51
CA ILE A 215 19.21 3.72 6.97
C ILE A 215 18.63 2.55 6.15
N MET A 216 17.29 2.48 6.04
CA MET A 216 16.61 1.43 5.28
C MET A 216 17.05 1.42 3.81
N ILE A 217 17.03 2.58 3.14
CA ILE A 217 17.44 2.71 1.74
C ILE A 217 18.89 2.26 1.54
N THR A 218 19.80 2.67 2.42
CA THR A 218 21.21 2.28 2.35
C THR A 218 21.38 0.77 2.44
N MET A 219 20.68 0.10 3.36
CA MET A 219 20.72 -1.36 3.47
C MET A 219 20.07 -2.05 2.27
N GLY A 220 18.96 -1.51 1.75
CA GLY A 220 18.30 -2.00 0.55
C GLY A 220 19.21 -1.96 -0.68
N GLU A 221 19.85 -0.82 -0.94
CA GLU A 221 20.81 -0.65 -2.04
C GLU A 221 22.02 -1.59 -1.87
N ALA A 222 22.54 -1.74 -0.65
CA ALA A 222 23.64 -2.67 -0.39
C ALA A 222 23.25 -4.13 -0.71
N LEU A 223 22.02 -4.54 -0.38
CA LEU A 223 21.53 -5.88 -0.68
C LEU A 223 21.33 -6.10 -2.19
N ILE A 224 20.78 -5.10 -2.89
CA ILE A 224 20.65 -5.10 -4.35
C ILE A 224 22.02 -5.21 -5.01
N TRP A 225 22.99 -4.41 -4.54
CA TRP A 225 24.35 -4.42 -5.05
C TRP A 225 25.00 -5.80 -4.91
N LEU A 226 24.86 -6.45 -3.74
CA LEU A 226 25.36 -7.81 -3.52
C LEU A 226 24.76 -8.81 -4.51
N TYR A 227 23.45 -8.74 -4.72
CA TYR A 227 22.76 -9.60 -5.69
C TYR A 227 23.24 -9.35 -7.12
N ARG A 228 23.41 -8.09 -7.52
CA ARG A 228 23.91 -7.74 -8.86
C ARG A 228 25.35 -8.20 -9.08
N GLU A 229 26.22 -8.10 -8.09
CA GLU A 229 27.59 -8.62 -8.22
C GLU A 229 27.62 -10.15 -8.30
N GLN A 230 26.68 -10.86 -7.67
CA GLN A 230 26.49 -12.30 -7.91
C GLN A 230 26.04 -12.59 -9.34
N GLU A 231 25.07 -11.83 -9.88
CA GLU A 231 24.60 -11.99 -11.26
C GLU A 231 25.70 -11.67 -12.29
N ASN A 232 26.52 -10.65 -12.01
CA ASN A 232 27.70 -10.27 -12.80
C ASN A 232 28.85 -11.29 -12.67
N ARG A 233 28.69 -12.35 -11.86
CA ARG A 233 29.72 -13.37 -11.55
C ARG A 233 30.98 -12.79 -10.89
N ALA A 234 30.87 -11.60 -10.29
CA ALA A 234 31.93 -10.97 -9.53
C ALA A 234 31.94 -11.44 -8.05
N LEU A 235 30.82 -11.96 -7.55
CA LEU A 235 30.71 -12.68 -6.29
C LEU A 235 30.27 -14.12 -6.51
N SER A 236 30.90 -15.06 -5.81
CA SER A 236 30.40 -16.42 -5.74
C SER A 236 29.07 -16.49 -4.98
N ARG A 237 28.28 -17.55 -5.20
CA ARG A 237 27.03 -17.76 -4.46
C ARG A 237 27.25 -17.86 -2.94
N GLU A 238 28.38 -18.42 -2.51
CA GLU A 238 28.70 -18.55 -1.09
C GLU A 238 29.11 -17.22 -0.47
N GLU A 239 29.88 -16.40 -1.18
CA GLU A 239 30.20 -15.04 -0.72
C GLU A 239 28.97 -14.14 -0.68
N PHE A 240 28.08 -14.29 -1.68
CA PHE A 240 26.78 -13.62 -1.67
C PHE A 240 25.98 -14.01 -0.43
N ARG A 241 25.82 -15.31 -0.16
CA ARG A 241 25.13 -15.83 1.03
C ARG A 241 25.70 -15.24 2.32
N ARG A 242 27.01 -15.38 2.55
CA ARG A 242 27.71 -14.91 3.75
C ARG A 242 27.51 -13.42 4.03
N ARG A 243 27.35 -12.60 2.99
CA ARG A 243 27.17 -11.14 3.11
C ARG A 243 25.70 -10.72 3.15
N ALA A 244 24.83 -11.42 2.43
CA ALA A 244 23.43 -11.07 2.29
C ALA A 244 22.59 -11.47 3.50
N GLU A 245 22.84 -12.65 4.11
CA GLU A 245 22.04 -13.13 5.26
C GLU A 245 22.12 -12.18 6.47
N PRO A 246 23.31 -11.73 6.93
CA PRO A 246 23.37 -10.79 8.05
C PRO A 246 22.73 -9.44 7.75
N LEU A 247 22.79 -9.00 6.49
CA LEU A 247 22.18 -7.74 6.04
C LEU A 247 20.65 -7.86 5.99
N ALA A 248 20.11 -8.97 5.49
CA ALA A 248 18.68 -9.26 5.47
C ALA A 248 18.08 -9.28 6.88
N GLU A 249 18.79 -9.87 7.84
CA GLU A 249 18.40 -9.85 9.26
C GLU A 249 18.42 -8.43 9.85
N GLN A 250 19.44 -7.62 9.53
CA GLN A 250 19.49 -6.22 9.97
C GLN A 250 18.32 -5.40 9.41
N ILE A 251 17.97 -5.60 8.13
CA ILE A 251 16.82 -4.96 7.49
C ILE A 251 15.53 -5.29 8.26
N ARG A 252 15.28 -6.56 8.59
CA ARG A 252 14.08 -6.95 9.34
C ARG A 252 14.03 -6.30 10.73
N ARG A 253 15.15 -6.31 11.46
CA ARG A 253 15.22 -5.68 12.78
C ARG A 253 14.97 -4.17 12.69
N GLN A 254 15.54 -3.51 11.70
CA GLN A 254 15.33 -2.08 11.51
C GLN A 254 13.87 -1.77 11.14
N TYR A 255 13.22 -2.60 10.33
CA TYR A 255 11.79 -2.45 10.00
C TYR A 255 10.91 -2.52 11.25
N VAL A 256 11.17 -3.47 12.16
CA VAL A 256 10.45 -3.55 13.45
C VAL A 256 10.61 -2.25 14.24
N ARG A 257 11.83 -1.68 14.29
CA ARG A 257 12.09 -0.38 14.95
C ARG A 257 11.36 0.79 14.29
N THR A 258 11.16 0.76 12.97
CA THR A 258 10.33 1.76 12.28
C THR A 258 8.89 1.74 12.80
N GLY A 259 8.35 0.55 13.09
CA GLY A 259 7.02 0.38 13.68
C GLY A 259 6.87 0.89 15.12
N GLU A 260 7.98 1.21 15.80
CA GLU A 260 7.97 1.82 17.15
C GLU A 260 7.78 3.35 17.10
N MET A 261 7.73 3.95 15.91
CA MET A 261 7.43 5.37 15.77
C MET A 261 5.96 5.65 16.14
N PRO A 262 5.66 6.79 16.79
CA PRO A 262 4.27 7.18 17.00
C PRO A 262 3.57 7.40 15.65
N LEU A 263 2.24 7.42 15.68
CA LEU A 263 1.50 7.83 14.49
C LEU A 263 1.84 9.27 14.10
N PRO A 264 1.93 9.58 12.80
CA PRO A 264 2.19 10.93 12.34
C PRO A 264 0.98 11.83 12.63
N ASP A 265 1.23 13.13 12.78
CA ASP A 265 0.17 14.13 12.61
C ASP A 265 -0.46 13.96 11.20
N PRO A 266 -1.78 14.15 11.03
CA PRO A 266 -2.43 14.10 9.71
C PRO A 266 -1.70 14.89 8.61
N ALA A 267 -1.02 15.99 8.94
CA ALA A 267 -0.22 16.76 7.99
C ALA A 267 0.98 15.98 7.41
N LEU A 268 1.52 15.02 8.16
CA LEU A 268 2.68 14.20 7.79
C LEU A 268 2.31 12.80 7.28
N GLN A 269 1.01 12.45 7.26
CA GLN A 269 0.52 11.12 6.89
C GLN A 269 1.06 10.65 5.53
N ASP A 270 0.98 11.49 4.51
CA ASP A 270 1.45 11.17 3.15
C ASP A 270 2.95 10.82 3.09
N LEU A 271 3.76 11.51 3.90
CA LEU A 271 5.20 11.26 3.97
C LEU A 271 5.47 9.97 4.73
N TRP A 272 4.80 9.76 5.86
CA TRP A 272 4.93 8.52 6.65
C TRP A 272 4.50 7.29 5.83
N GLU A 273 3.37 7.33 5.13
CA GLU A 273 2.92 6.22 4.28
C GLU A 273 3.93 5.88 3.18
N ALA A 274 4.52 6.89 2.53
CA ALA A 274 5.54 6.67 1.51
C ALA A 274 6.83 6.08 2.11
N SER A 275 7.19 6.50 3.32
CA SER A 275 8.32 5.98 4.08
C SER A 275 8.12 4.53 4.50
N ASP A 276 6.95 4.20 5.03
CA ASP A 276 6.58 2.85 5.48
C ASP A 276 6.48 1.87 4.30
N ASP A 277 5.83 2.26 3.19
CA ASP A 277 5.77 1.46 1.96
C ASP A 277 7.18 1.18 1.40
N THR A 278 8.08 2.16 1.46
CA THR A 278 9.49 1.97 1.07
C THR A 278 10.19 0.98 1.99
N ALA A 279 10.05 1.14 3.31
CA ALA A 279 10.62 0.24 4.29
C ALA A 279 10.09 -1.20 4.11
N GLY A 280 8.79 -1.37 3.90
CA GLY A 280 8.15 -2.64 3.63
C GLY A 280 8.64 -3.30 2.34
N CYS A 281 8.84 -2.54 1.26
CA CYS A 281 9.43 -3.07 0.03
C CYS A 281 10.88 -3.56 0.23
N ILE A 282 11.67 -2.91 1.08
CA ILE A 282 13.05 -3.32 1.41
C ILE A 282 13.02 -4.60 2.28
N THR A 283 12.06 -4.73 3.18
CA THR A 283 11.87 -5.95 3.97
C THR A 283 11.41 -7.13 3.10
N ASP A 284 10.50 -6.91 2.15
CA ASP A 284 10.12 -7.90 1.13
C ASP A 284 11.35 -8.36 0.33
N LEU A 285 12.23 -7.43 -0.05
CA LEU A 285 13.49 -7.72 -0.73
C LEU A 285 14.42 -8.62 0.11
N ALA A 286 14.56 -8.33 1.40
CA ALA A 286 15.35 -9.14 2.32
C ALA A 286 14.80 -10.57 2.43
N VAL A 287 13.49 -10.72 2.64
CA VAL A 287 12.82 -12.03 2.72
C VAL A 287 12.97 -12.82 1.41
N ASN A 288 12.80 -12.17 0.27
CA ASN A 288 12.92 -12.85 -1.02
C ASN A 288 14.37 -13.22 -1.36
N THR A 289 15.35 -12.47 -0.83
CA THR A 289 16.77 -12.83 -0.93
C THR A 289 17.07 -14.12 -0.17
N GLU A 290 16.58 -14.27 1.05
CA GLU A 290 16.76 -15.51 1.83
C GLU A 290 16.11 -16.71 1.15
N LYS A 291 14.86 -16.57 0.69
CA LYS A 291 14.18 -17.64 -0.04
C LYS A 291 14.92 -18.03 -1.31
N PHE A 292 15.52 -17.05 -2.01
CA PHE A 292 16.36 -17.32 -3.17
C PHE A 292 17.66 -18.05 -2.77
N LEU A 293 18.30 -17.68 -1.67
CA LEU A 293 19.49 -18.36 -1.15
C LEU A 293 19.22 -19.82 -0.76
N GLU A 294 18.06 -20.09 -0.15
CA GLU A 294 17.60 -21.42 0.26
C GLU A 294 17.29 -22.31 -0.95
N LYS A 295 16.44 -21.84 -1.87
CA LYS A 295 15.89 -22.68 -2.95
C LYS A 295 16.63 -22.56 -4.27
N GLY A 296 17.06 -21.36 -4.63
CA GLY A 296 17.80 -21.07 -5.87
C GLY A 296 17.06 -21.40 -7.18
N ASP A 297 15.74 -21.52 -7.16
CA ASP A 297 14.96 -21.80 -8.35
C ASP A 297 14.56 -20.51 -9.11
N HIS A 298 14.05 -20.68 -10.33
CA HIS A 298 13.63 -19.56 -11.19
C HIS A 298 12.47 -18.74 -10.60
N VAL A 299 11.62 -19.34 -9.76
CA VAL A 299 10.48 -18.63 -9.15
C VAL A 299 11.00 -17.64 -8.11
N HIS A 300 11.92 -18.06 -7.25
CA HIS A 300 12.47 -17.22 -6.20
C HIS A 300 13.44 -16.16 -6.76
N GLN A 301 14.15 -16.47 -7.85
CA GLN A 301 14.87 -15.46 -8.62
C GLN A 301 13.92 -14.38 -9.15
N TRP A 302 12.81 -14.78 -9.77
CA TRP A 302 11.81 -13.83 -10.27
C TRP A 302 11.20 -12.98 -9.15
N LEU A 303 10.88 -13.57 -8.00
CA LEU A 303 10.36 -12.85 -6.83
C LEU A 303 11.34 -11.81 -6.29
N LEU A 304 12.63 -12.16 -6.26
CA LEU A 304 13.70 -11.24 -5.87
C LEU A 304 13.78 -10.07 -6.84
N GLU A 305 13.81 -10.33 -8.15
CA GLU A 305 13.82 -9.28 -9.17
C GLU A 305 12.57 -8.37 -9.11
N ASP A 306 11.39 -8.95 -8.87
CA ASP A 306 10.16 -8.17 -8.71
C ASP A 306 10.21 -7.27 -7.47
N SER A 307 10.85 -7.74 -6.39
CA SER A 307 11.05 -6.95 -5.17
C SER A 307 11.98 -5.76 -5.40
N ILE A 308 13.07 -5.96 -6.16
CA ILE A 308 13.98 -4.87 -6.57
C ILE A 308 13.21 -3.80 -7.38
N ARG A 309 12.33 -4.25 -8.28
CA ARG A 309 11.49 -3.34 -9.06
C ARG A 309 10.51 -2.56 -8.17
N ARG A 310 9.83 -3.24 -7.24
CA ARG A 310 8.91 -2.60 -6.27
C ARG A 310 9.65 -1.58 -5.39
N TYR A 311 10.86 -1.91 -4.95
CA TYR A 311 11.75 -1.01 -4.23
C TYR A 311 12.00 0.28 -5.00
N TYR A 312 12.44 0.20 -6.27
CA TYR A 312 12.68 1.41 -7.08
C TYR A 312 11.42 2.26 -7.28
N ASP A 313 10.28 1.60 -7.51
CA ASP A 313 8.99 2.30 -7.61
C ASP A 313 8.65 3.03 -6.29
N ALA A 314 8.99 2.45 -5.13
CA ALA A 314 8.73 3.03 -3.81
C ALA A 314 9.65 4.20 -3.49
N VAL A 315 10.97 4.06 -3.72
CA VAL A 315 11.95 5.16 -3.56
C VAL A 315 11.58 6.34 -4.46
N GLY A 316 11.15 6.09 -5.70
CA GLY A 316 10.67 7.14 -6.59
C GLY A 316 9.46 7.90 -6.03
N ARG A 317 8.48 7.19 -5.46
CA ARG A 317 7.32 7.83 -4.80
C ARG A 317 7.73 8.65 -3.58
N LEU A 318 8.65 8.14 -2.77
CA LEU A 318 9.15 8.84 -1.59
C LEU A 318 9.88 10.13 -1.97
N ALA A 319 10.66 10.13 -3.05
CA ALA A 319 11.33 11.32 -3.56
C ALA A 319 10.34 12.40 -4.03
N GLU A 320 9.22 12.02 -4.68
CA GLU A 320 8.16 12.96 -5.08
C GLU A 320 7.47 13.62 -3.87
N LYS A 321 7.42 12.93 -2.73
CA LYS A 321 6.80 13.40 -1.48
C LYS A 321 7.75 14.17 -0.56
N ARG A 322 9.04 14.23 -0.91
CA ARG A 322 10.10 14.79 -0.06
C ARG A 322 10.87 15.89 -0.82
N PRO A 323 10.41 17.15 -0.81
CA PRO A 323 11.25 18.25 -1.27
C PRO A 323 12.45 18.42 -0.32
N GLY A 324 13.68 18.28 -0.83
CA GLY A 324 14.92 18.53 -0.07
C GLY A 324 15.61 17.29 0.51
N LEU A 325 15.68 16.20 -0.26
CA LEU A 325 16.83 15.30 -0.21
C LEU A 325 17.85 15.72 -1.27
#